data_AF-A0A6J3CE48-F1
#
_entry.id   AF-A0A6J3CE48-F1
#
_cell.length_a   1.000
_cell.length_b   1.000
_cell.length_c   1.000
_cell.angle_alpha   90.00
_cell.angle_beta   90.00
_cell.angle_gamma   90.00
#
_symmetry.space_group_name_H-M   'P 1'
#
loop_
_entity.id
_entity.type
_entity.pdbx_description
1 polymer ?
#
loop_
_entity_poly.entity_id
_entity_poly.type
_entity_poly.pdbx_seq_one_letter_code
_entity_poly.pdbx_strand_id
1 'polypeptide(L)'
;MTTICPKKDGGPNVDYFQAPESLAQFDQIRVWLQKNCKKHVQTDPPTKEGLAQLVIQLIQYQENKLGKNASDPPFIRLPMKVFMDMKPGGSLCTVLATMFRFKSEQRWRKFDFQVGKNPSRKDLNVQMMMEIESSLSTAEIVRTPCVYIRPDVDKATVNKIKEIIGHHGDICEDEEEATHIIYPTVDPLEEEYARPVIRRGNNVLVHWYYLPDSHDTWAPADLPVDVPETANWECNRSEPWRVSASWILDLPQYNEWMNEEDYEVDVNGKKKVHKLRLSVDDLLPGAEPSSKGKKGSKRKRSPSPPPQKHGKRKRRV
;
A
#
# COMPACT_ATOMS: atom_id res chain seq x y z
N MET A 1 26.39 -1.48 -3.13
CA MET A 1 24.96 -1.20 -2.88
C MET A 1 24.26 -2.54 -2.72
N THR A 2 23.45 -2.69 -1.69
CA THR A 2 22.65 -3.91 -1.49
C THR A 2 21.58 -3.96 -2.57
N THR A 3 21.45 -5.08 -3.29
CA THR A 3 20.38 -5.27 -4.25
C THR A 3 19.04 -5.20 -3.53
N ILE A 4 18.15 -4.30 -3.97
CA ILE A 4 16.81 -4.16 -3.43
C ILE A 4 15.95 -5.26 -4.07
N CYS A 5 15.20 -6.01 -3.25
CA CYS A 5 14.35 -7.12 -3.69
C CYS A 5 13.06 -7.16 -2.86
N PRO A 6 11.99 -7.79 -3.37
CA PRO A 6 10.76 -7.96 -2.60
C PRO A 6 11.03 -8.70 -1.29
N LYS A 7 10.22 -8.39 -0.28
CA LYS A 7 10.26 -9.16 0.96
C LYS A 7 9.85 -10.60 0.69
N LYS A 8 10.41 -11.52 1.48
CA LYS A 8 10.09 -12.95 1.38
C LYS A 8 8.69 -13.28 1.89
N ASP A 9 8.12 -12.42 2.72
CA ASP A 9 6.82 -12.57 3.34
C ASP A 9 6.18 -11.20 3.58
N GLY A 10 4.92 -11.20 4.05
CA GLY A 10 4.15 -10.01 4.36
C GLY A 10 4.41 -9.43 5.76
N GLY A 11 5.56 -9.75 6.38
CA GLY A 11 5.93 -9.25 7.71
C GLY A 11 6.20 -7.74 7.77
N PRO A 12 6.45 -7.17 8.95
CA PRO A 12 6.63 -5.72 9.10
C PRO A 12 7.98 -5.22 8.56
N ASN A 13 7.99 -4.03 7.97
CA ASN A 13 9.22 -3.25 7.78
C ASN A 13 9.66 -2.64 9.13
N VAL A 14 10.37 -3.42 9.95
CA VAL A 14 10.75 -3.04 11.34
C VAL A 14 11.46 -1.68 11.38
N ASP A 15 12.46 -1.49 10.51
CA ASP A 15 13.24 -0.25 10.44
C ASP A 15 12.39 0.97 10.05
N TYR A 16 11.31 0.77 9.27
CA TYR A 16 10.37 1.85 8.95
C TYR A 16 9.63 2.32 10.20
N PHE A 17 9.04 1.39 10.96
CA PHE A 17 8.23 1.73 12.15
C PHE A 17 9.07 2.27 13.31
N GLN A 18 10.35 1.92 13.37
CA GLN A 18 11.29 2.39 14.40
C GLN A 18 12.09 3.63 13.98
N ALA A 19 11.97 4.08 12.72
CA ALA A 19 12.64 5.29 12.25
C ALA A 19 12.21 6.55 13.05
N PRO A 20 13.09 7.54 13.26
CA PRO A 20 12.78 8.76 14.01
C PRO A 20 11.52 9.48 13.53
N GLU A 21 11.31 9.54 12.21
CA GLU A 21 10.15 10.17 11.58
C GLU A 21 8.86 9.41 11.92
N SER A 22 8.89 8.07 11.91
CA SER A 22 7.74 7.23 12.27
C SER A 22 7.45 7.32 13.77
N LEU A 23 8.48 7.36 14.63
CA LEU A 23 8.29 7.58 16.07
C LEU A 23 7.67 8.95 16.37
N ALA A 24 7.99 9.99 15.59
CA ALA A 24 7.33 11.28 15.70
C ALA A 24 5.84 11.19 15.34
N GLN A 25 5.46 10.42 14.31
CA GLN A 25 4.06 10.15 13.98
C GLN A 25 3.37 9.33 15.08
N PHE A 26 4.03 8.31 15.65
CA PHE A 26 3.50 7.54 16.79
C PHE A 26 3.26 8.41 18.02
N ASP A 27 4.05 9.46 18.25
CA ASP A 27 3.77 10.40 19.34
C ASP A 27 2.48 11.21 19.11
N GLN A 28 2.20 11.58 17.86
CA GLN A 28 0.92 12.21 17.51
C GLN A 28 -0.26 11.26 17.70
N ILE A 29 -0.11 9.99 17.31
CA ILE A 29 -1.10 8.93 17.54
C ILE A 29 -1.31 8.71 19.04
N ARG A 30 -0.24 8.70 19.85
CA ARG A 30 -0.32 8.59 21.31
C ARG A 30 -1.19 9.70 21.90
N VAL A 31 -0.96 10.95 21.50
CA VAL A 31 -1.78 12.09 21.93
C VAL A 31 -3.24 11.92 21.48
N TRP A 32 -3.47 11.46 20.25
CA TRP A 32 -4.81 11.19 19.74
C TRP A 32 -5.52 10.09 20.56
N LEU A 33 -4.84 9.00 20.93
CA LEU A 33 -5.38 7.93 21.77
C LEU A 33 -5.69 8.42 23.18
N GLN A 34 -4.83 9.26 23.77
CA GLN A 34 -5.08 9.85 25.09
C GLN A 34 -6.32 10.77 25.10
N LYS A 35 -6.61 11.42 23.98
CA LYS A 35 -7.80 12.27 23.81
C LYS A 35 -9.07 11.45 23.57
N ASN A 36 -9.03 10.51 22.63
CA ASN A 36 -10.23 9.82 22.13
C ASN A 36 -10.51 8.48 22.84
N CYS A 37 -9.49 7.84 23.39
CA CYS A 37 -9.57 6.52 24.03
C CYS A 37 -9.15 6.57 25.51
N LYS A 38 -9.25 7.73 26.16
CA LYS A 38 -8.76 7.99 27.53
C LYS A 38 -9.10 6.88 28.52
N LYS A 39 -10.35 6.40 28.53
CA LYS A 39 -10.84 5.36 29.44
C LYS A 39 -10.08 4.03 29.33
N HIS A 40 -9.46 3.75 28.18
CA HIS A 40 -8.74 2.50 27.91
C HIS A 40 -7.22 2.63 28.07
N VAL A 41 -6.68 3.86 28.00
CA VAL A 41 -5.23 4.09 28.02
C VAL A 41 -4.74 4.84 29.27
N GLN A 42 -5.60 5.45 30.08
CA GLN A 42 -5.15 6.31 31.19
C GLN A 42 -4.38 5.54 32.28
N THR A 43 -4.75 4.29 32.53
CA THR A 43 -4.19 3.47 33.62
C THR A 43 -2.79 2.98 33.27
N ASP A 44 -2.54 2.78 31.97
CA ASP A 44 -1.26 2.33 31.43
C ASP A 44 -1.02 3.07 30.09
N PRO A 45 -0.59 4.34 30.14
CA PRO A 45 -0.46 5.16 28.94
C PRO A 45 0.64 4.62 28.02
N PRO A 46 0.35 4.41 26.72
CA PRO A 46 1.35 3.91 25.80
C PRO A 46 2.44 4.95 25.52
N THR A 47 3.66 4.51 25.24
CA THR A 47 4.74 5.33 24.69
C THR A 47 4.77 5.22 23.17
N LYS A 48 5.43 6.14 22.47
CA LYS A 48 5.57 6.08 21.00
C LYS A 48 6.34 4.84 20.55
N GLU A 49 7.38 4.44 21.31
CA GLU A 49 8.13 3.20 21.07
C GLU A 49 7.28 1.95 21.35
N GLY A 50 6.45 2.00 22.39
CA GLY A 50 5.51 0.93 22.72
C GLY A 50 4.44 0.73 21.64
N LEU A 51 3.91 1.81 21.07
CA LEU A 51 2.98 1.75 19.93
C LEU A 51 3.66 1.19 18.68
N ALA A 52 4.88 1.65 18.36
CA ALA A 52 5.64 1.13 17.24
C ALA A 52 5.86 -0.39 17.37
N GLN A 53 6.30 -0.84 18.54
CA GLN A 53 6.52 -2.25 18.82
C GLN A 53 5.23 -3.06 18.76
N LEU A 54 4.11 -2.51 19.23
CA LEU A 54 2.80 -3.14 19.20
C LEU A 54 2.32 -3.36 17.75
N VAL A 55 2.50 -2.38 16.88
CA VAL A 55 2.15 -2.48 15.44
C VAL A 55 3.02 -3.52 14.74
N ILE A 56 4.32 -3.51 14.99
CA ILE A 56 5.26 -4.53 14.45
C ILE A 56 4.81 -5.94 14.86
N GLN A 57 4.47 -6.15 16.14
CA GLN A 57 4.02 -7.44 16.63
C GLN A 57 2.67 -7.86 16.03
N LEU A 58 1.73 -6.91 15.85
CA LEU A 58 0.44 -7.18 15.23
C LEU A 58 0.59 -7.60 13.76
N ILE A 59 1.40 -6.88 12.98
CA ILE A 59 1.66 -7.21 11.57
C ILE A 59 2.34 -8.59 11.48
N GLN A 60 3.31 -8.88 12.38
CA GLN A 60 3.93 -10.20 12.41
C GLN A 60 2.95 -11.31 12.79
N TYR A 61 2.01 -11.05 13.70
CA TYR A 61 0.94 -11.99 14.05
C TYR A 61 0.04 -12.26 12.84
N GLN A 62 -0.38 -11.20 12.14
CA GLN A 62 -1.14 -11.31 10.90
C GLN A 62 -0.37 -12.13 9.86
N GLU A 63 0.95 -11.94 9.70
CA GLU A 63 1.77 -12.79 8.83
C GLU A 63 1.73 -14.26 9.23
N ASN A 64 1.97 -14.56 10.50
CA ASN A 64 2.04 -15.93 10.95
C ASN A 64 0.67 -16.64 10.88
N LYS A 65 -0.42 -15.92 11.09
CA LYS A 65 -1.77 -16.49 11.22
C LYS A 65 -2.57 -16.46 9.92
N LEU A 66 -2.35 -15.45 9.09
CA LEU A 66 -3.15 -15.13 7.90
C LEU A 66 -2.29 -14.96 6.63
N GLY A 67 -0.96 -15.03 6.71
CA GLY A 67 -0.06 -14.89 5.56
C GLY A 67 -0.14 -16.03 4.54
N LYS A 68 0.56 -15.85 3.42
CA LYS A 68 0.61 -16.83 2.31
C LYS A 68 1.03 -18.25 2.73
N ASN A 69 1.79 -18.35 3.82
CA ASN A 69 2.27 -19.63 4.35
C ASN A 69 1.38 -20.17 5.49
N ALA A 70 0.29 -19.48 5.84
CA ALA A 70 -0.63 -19.91 6.88
C ALA A 70 -1.48 -21.09 6.39
N SER A 71 -1.73 -22.03 7.29
CA SER A 71 -2.66 -23.14 7.03
C SER A 71 -4.06 -22.71 7.41
N ASP A 72 -4.98 -22.73 6.44
CA ASP A 72 -6.42 -22.47 6.62
C ASP A 72 -6.72 -21.14 7.36
N PRO A 73 -6.36 -20.00 6.75
CA PRO A 73 -6.58 -18.70 7.38
C PRO A 73 -8.09 -18.41 7.50
N PRO A 74 -8.58 -17.98 8.68
CA PRO A 74 -10.01 -17.79 8.92
C PRO A 74 -10.64 -16.59 8.17
N PHE A 75 -9.83 -15.66 7.68
CA PHE A 75 -10.24 -14.48 6.90
C PHE A 75 -9.00 -13.88 6.21
N ILE A 76 -9.23 -12.93 5.30
CA ILE A 76 -8.18 -12.22 4.58
C ILE A 76 -7.41 -11.25 5.48
N ARG A 77 -6.18 -10.96 5.11
CA ARG A 77 -5.35 -9.97 5.80
C ARG A 77 -5.87 -8.56 5.59
N LEU A 78 -5.64 -7.72 6.60
CA LEU A 78 -5.72 -6.27 6.45
C LEU A 78 -4.60 -5.79 5.52
N PRO A 79 -4.91 -4.97 4.50
CA PRO A 79 -3.91 -4.38 3.61
C PRO A 79 -2.85 -3.59 4.37
N MET A 80 -1.59 -3.62 3.93
CA MET A 80 -0.50 -2.88 4.59
C MET A 80 -0.78 -1.38 4.71
N LYS A 81 -1.50 -0.77 3.74
CA LYS A 81 -1.94 0.64 3.77
C LYS A 81 -2.62 1.02 5.09
N VAL A 82 -3.38 0.10 5.71
CA VAL A 82 -4.04 0.29 7.01
C VAL A 82 -3.06 0.61 8.13
N PHE A 83 -1.86 0.02 8.11
CA PHE A 83 -0.83 0.25 9.11
C PHE A 83 0.07 1.44 8.75
N MET A 84 0.03 1.91 7.51
CA MET A 84 0.89 2.97 7.00
C MET A 84 0.25 4.37 7.11
N ASP A 85 -1.08 4.46 7.22
CA ASP A 85 -1.76 5.74 7.50
C ASP A 85 -1.62 6.15 8.98
N MET A 86 -0.46 6.73 9.28
CA MET A 86 -0.09 7.20 10.62
C MET A 86 -0.57 8.62 10.94
N LYS A 87 -1.48 9.19 10.13
CA LYS A 87 -2.06 10.52 10.41
C LYS A 87 -2.93 10.47 11.67
N PRO A 88 -3.05 11.55 12.44
CA PRO A 88 -4.00 11.61 13.55
C PRO A 88 -5.44 11.36 13.08
N GLY A 89 -6.07 10.30 13.60
CA GLY A 89 -7.40 9.87 13.16
C GLY A 89 -7.42 9.03 11.88
N GLY A 90 -6.25 8.69 11.33
CA GLY A 90 -6.12 7.76 10.21
C GLY A 90 -6.39 6.30 10.59
N SER A 91 -6.25 5.39 9.64
CA SER A 91 -6.59 3.98 9.84
C SER A 91 -5.82 3.33 10.99
N LEU A 92 -4.54 3.69 11.19
CA LEU A 92 -3.75 3.14 12.29
C LEU A 92 -4.27 3.58 13.67
N CYS A 93 -4.85 4.78 13.77
CA CYS A 93 -5.52 5.22 15.00
C CYS A 93 -6.73 4.33 15.31
N THR A 94 -7.54 3.97 14.30
CA THR A 94 -8.69 3.06 14.47
C THR A 94 -8.24 1.68 14.91
N VAL A 95 -7.20 1.11 14.29
CA VAL A 95 -6.59 -0.17 14.69
C VAL A 95 -6.21 -0.14 16.18
N LEU A 96 -5.37 0.83 16.58
CA LEU A 96 -4.87 0.92 17.95
C LEU A 96 -5.99 1.20 18.96
N ALA A 97 -6.95 2.07 18.62
CA ALA A 97 -8.12 2.34 19.46
C ALA A 97 -8.91 1.07 19.76
N THR A 98 -9.18 0.28 18.72
CA THR A 98 -9.88 -1.00 18.84
C THR A 98 -9.07 -2.00 19.68
N MET A 99 -7.76 -2.10 19.47
CA MET A 99 -6.89 -2.96 20.28
C MET A 99 -6.92 -2.60 21.77
N PHE A 100 -6.82 -1.31 22.12
CA PHE A 100 -6.83 -0.89 23.53
C PHE A 100 -8.22 -1.07 24.16
N ARG A 101 -9.30 -0.85 23.41
CA ARG A 101 -10.67 -1.17 23.83
C ARG A 101 -10.79 -2.67 24.14
N PHE A 102 -10.39 -3.52 23.19
CA PHE A 102 -10.45 -4.97 23.32
C PHE A 102 -9.59 -5.48 24.50
N LYS A 103 -8.36 -4.98 24.65
CA LYS A 103 -7.47 -5.27 25.81
C LYS A 103 -8.18 -4.97 27.14
N SER A 104 -8.86 -3.83 27.23
CA SER A 104 -9.60 -3.40 28.41
C SER A 104 -10.77 -4.33 28.73
N GLU A 105 -11.55 -4.71 27.72
CA GLU A 105 -12.71 -5.61 27.85
C GLU A 105 -12.29 -7.02 28.26
N GLN A 106 -11.20 -7.53 27.68
CA GLN A 106 -10.61 -8.82 28.03
C GLN A 106 -9.75 -8.81 29.30
N ARG A 107 -9.60 -7.64 29.96
CA ARG A 107 -8.79 -7.43 31.17
C ARG A 107 -7.35 -7.91 31.03
N TRP A 108 -6.77 -7.74 29.84
CA TRP A 108 -5.40 -8.14 29.57
C TRP A 108 -4.40 -7.23 30.28
N ARG A 109 -3.42 -7.84 30.94
CA ARG A 109 -2.29 -7.09 31.53
C ARG A 109 -1.41 -6.49 30.42
N LYS A 110 -1.07 -7.29 29.41
CA LYS A 110 -0.26 -6.92 28.25
C LYS A 110 -0.83 -7.58 26.99
N PHE A 111 -0.50 -7.05 25.82
CA PHE A 111 -0.72 -7.74 24.56
C PHE A 111 0.22 -8.94 24.47
N ASP A 112 -0.28 -10.07 23.96
CA ASP A 112 0.50 -11.29 23.74
C ASP A 112 0.05 -11.95 22.44
N PHE A 113 0.92 -11.89 21.42
CA PHE A 113 0.66 -12.41 20.08
C PHE A 113 1.24 -13.81 19.85
N GLN A 114 1.54 -14.55 20.92
CA GLN A 114 1.94 -15.94 20.76
C GLN A 114 0.81 -16.75 20.11
N VAL A 115 1.12 -17.37 18.96
CA VAL A 115 0.21 -18.30 18.30
C VAL A 115 0.13 -19.55 19.17
N GLY A 116 -0.99 -19.74 19.85
CA GLY A 116 -1.21 -20.89 20.71
C GLY A 116 -1.15 -22.18 19.88
N LYS A 117 -0.37 -23.17 20.35
CA LYS A 117 -0.25 -24.48 19.69
C LYS A 117 -1.52 -25.35 19.76
N ASN A 118 -2.59 -24.86 20.39
CA ASN A 118 -3.78 -25.64 20.68
C ASN A 118 -5.00 -25.06 19.93
N PRO A 119 -5.42 -25.68 18.80
CA PRO A 119 -6.51 -25.19 17.95
C PRO A 119 -7.87 -25.09 18.64
N SER A 120 -8.05 -25.78 19.77
CA SER A 120 -9.32 -25.85 20.50
C SER A 120 -9.61 -24.64 21.39
N ARG A 121 -8.60 -23.80 21.68
CA ARG A 121 -8.82 -22.54 22.41
C ARG A 121 -9.21 -21.45 21.43
N LYS A 122 -10.31 -20.75 21.72
CA LYS A 122 -10.68 -19.51 21.05
C LYS A 122 -9.46 -18.58 21.02
N ASP A 123 -8.93 -18.35 19.83
CA ASP A 123 -7.82 -17.42 19.65
C ASP A 123 -8.39 -15.99 19.78
N LEU A 124 -8.19 -15.39 20.95
CA LEU A 124 -8.68 -14.04 21.22
C LEU A 124 -7.98 -12.98 20.35
N ASN A 125 -6.77 -13.27 19.83
CA ASN A 125 -6.11 -12.38 18.89
C ASN A 125 -6.81 -12.42 17.52
N VAL A 126 -7.32 -13.57 17.09
CA VAL A 126 -8.21 -13.67 15.92
C VAL A 126 -9.47 -12.82 16.11
N GLN A 127 -10.12 -12.91 17.27
CA GLN A 127 -11.31 -12.09 17.55
C GLN A 127 -10.99 -10.59 17.56
N MET A 128 -9.84 -10.20 18.12
CA MET A 128 -9.38 -8.81 18.08
C MET A 128 -9.16 -8.33 16.65
N MET A 129 -8.58 -9.17 15.77
CA MET A 129 -8.39 -8.85 14.35
C MET A 129 -9.73 -8.67 13.61
N MET A 130 -10.71 -9.55 13.85
CA MET A 130 -12.06 -9.40 13.30
C MET A 130 -12.75 -8.12 13.79
N GLU A 131 -12.57 -7.75 15.06
CA GLU A 131 -13.09 -6.49 15.61
C GLU A 131 -12.40 -5.25 15.02
N ILE A 132 -11.10 -5.35 14.72
CA ILE A 132 -10.35 -4.31 14.00
C ILE A 132 -10.93 -4.13 12.60
N GLU A 133 -11.08 -5.21 11.84
CA GLU A 133 -11.70 -5.18 10.51
C GLU A 133 -13.10 -4.55 10.55
N SER A 134 -13.97 -5.02 11.45
CA SER A 134 -15.31 -4.46 11.66
C SER A 134 -15.28 -2.95 11.98
N SER A 135 -14.34 -2.52 12.81
CA SER A 135 -14.17 -1.10 13.16
C SER A 135 -13.70 -0.26 11.96
N LEU A 136 -12.82 -0.80 11.11
CA LEU A 136 -12.34 -0.14 9.90
C LEU A 136 -13.46 -0.03 8.86
N SER A 137 -14.28 -1.08 8.71
CA SER A 137 -15.44 -1.08 7.81
C SER A 137 -16.52 -0.11 8.28
N THR A 138 -16.83 -0.08 9.58
CA THR A 138 -17.81 0.86 10.16
C THR A 138 -17.36 2.32 10.01
N ALA A 139 -16.05 2.57 10.07
CA ALA A 139 -15.47 3.89 9.85
C ALA A 139 -15.34 4.26 8.36
N GLU A 140 -15.78 3.38 7.45
CA GLU A 140 -15.60 3.51 6.00
C GLU A 140 -14.15 3.80 5.59
N ILE A 141 -13.19 3.22 6.34
CA ILE A 141 -11.76 3.35 6.05
C ILE A 141 -11.33 2.25 5.08
N VAL A 142 -11.78 1.03 5.31
CA VAL A 142 -11.65 -0.10 4.39
C VAL A 142 -13.06 -0.49 4.00
N ARG A 143 -13.33 -0.65 2.70
CA ARG A 143 -14.61 -1.13 2.21
C ARG A 143 -14.43 -2.51 1.60
N THR A 144 -15.37 -3.38 1.88
CA THR A 144 -15.52 -4.65 1.18
C THR A 144 -15.72 -4.36 -0.31
N PRO A 145 -14.93 -4.98 -1.22
CA PRO A 145 -15.13 -4.78 -2.65
C PRO A 145 -16.51 -5.22 -3.11
N CYS A 146 -17.25 -4.30 -3.70
CA CYS A 146 -18.44 -4.56 -4.51
C CYS A 146 -18.01 -4.63 -5.98
N VAL A 147 -18.18 -5.80 -6.61
CA VAL A 147 -17.54 -6.18 -7.87
C VAL A 147 -18.57 -6.35 -8.98
N TYR A 148 -18.42 -5.56 -10.06
CA TYR A 148 -19.14 -5.77 -11.32
C TYR A 148 -18.24 -6.52 -12.31
N ILE A 149 -18.70 -7.66 -12.80
CA ILE A 149 -17.95 -8.49 -13.76
C ILE A 149 -18.47 -8.18 -15.17
N ARG A 150 -17.60 -7.68 -16.05
CA ARG A 150 -18.04 -7.31 -17.39
C ARG A 150 -18.48 -8.53 -18.22
N PRO A 151 -19.43 -8.36 -19.16
CA PRO A 151 -19.92 -9.46 -20.00
C PRO A 151 -18.89 -10.10 -20.93
N ASP A 152 -17.77 -9.40 -21.21
CA ASP A 152 -16.68 -9.86 -22.08
C ASP A 152 -15.62 -10.71 -21.36
N VAL A 153 -15.76 -10.91 -20.03
CA VAL A 153 -14.94 -11.87 -19.27
C VAL A 153 -15.42 -13.30 -19.58
N ASP A 154 -14.48 -14.19 -19.91
CA ASP A 154 -14.83 -15.56 -20.27
C ASP A 154 -15.46 -16.33 -19.10
N LYS A 155 -16.35 -17.29 -19.43
CA LYS A 155 -17.15 -18.02 -18.44
C LYS A 155 -16.31 -18.76 -17.38
N ALA A 156 -15.14 -19.27 -17.75
CA ALA A 156 -14.29 -20.00 -16.80
C ALA A 156 -13.69 -19.04 -15.77
N THR A 157 -13.24 -17.86 -16.21
CA THR A 157 -12.75 -16.79 -15.34
C THR A 157 -13.87 -16.23 -14.45
N VAL A 158 -15.08 -16.01 -14.99
CA VAL A 158 -16.24 -15.56 -14.19
C VAL A 158 -16.53 -16.52 -13.05
N ASN A 159 -16.52 -17.84 -13.30
CA ASN A 159 -16.79 -18.83 -12.26
C ASN A 159 -15.75 -18.78 -11.13
N LYS A 160 -14.46 -18.65 -11.47
CA LYS A 160 -13.38 -18.51 -10.48
C LYS A 160 -13.50 -17.23 -9.67
N ILE A 161 -13.81 -16.10 -10.32
CA ILE A 161 -14.03 -14.82 -9.64
C ILE A 161 -15.18 -14.96 -8.64
N LYS A 162 -16.31 -15.56 -9.06
CA LYS A 162 -17.48 -15.76 -8.19
C LYS A 162 -17.16 -16.61 -6.97
N GLU A 163 -16.35 -17.66 -7.13
CA GLU A 163 -15.88 -18.50 -6.04
C GLU A 163 -15.04 -17.71 -5.04
N ILE A 164 -14.08 -16.92 -5.50
CA ILE A 164 -13.19 -16.12 -4.63
C ILE A 164 -13.98 -14.99 -3.93
N ILE A 165 -14.77 -14.21 -4.68
CA ILE A 165 -15.52 -13.07 -4.14
C ILE A 165 -16.58 -13.52 -3.14
N GLY A 166 -17.25 -14.66 -3.35
CA GLY A 166 -18.28 -15.15 -2.43
C GLY A 166 -17.84 -15.31 -0.97
N HIS A 167 -16.52 -15.33 -0.70
CA HIS A 167 -15.95 -15.38 0.64
C HIS A 167 -15.43 -14.03 1.17
N HIS A 168 -15.23 -13.04 0.31
CA HIS A 168 -14.40 -11.87 0.58
C HIS A 168 -14.99 -10.53 0.11
N GLY A 169 -16.07 -10.56 -0.66
CA GLY A 169 -16.70 -9.38 -1.23
C GLY A 169 -18.12 -9.60 -1.72
N ASP A 170 -18.67 -8.59 -2.36
CA ASP A 170 -20.00 -8.58 -2.93
C ASP A 170 -19.93 -8.53 -4.46
N ILE A 171 -20.94 -9.11 -5.13
CA ILE A 171 -21.10 -9.01 -6.59
C ILE A 171 -22.33 -8.16 -6.87
N CYS A 172 -22.17 -7.12 -7.68
CA CYS A 172 -23.27 -6.29 -8.15
C CYS A 172 -23.60 -6.55 -9.63
N GLU A 173 -24.86 -6.32 -9.98
CA GLU A 173 -25.36 -6.41 -11.35
C GLU A 173 -25.29 -5.07 -12.09
N ASP A 174 -25.20 -3.96 -11.36
CA ASP A 174 -25.07 -2.60 -11.90
C ASP A 174 -23.62 -2.11 -11.81
N GLU A 175 -23.10 -1.54 -12.91
CA GLU A 175 -21.78 -0.93 -12.97
C GLU A 175 -21.71 0.33 -12.09
N GLU A 176 -22.83 1.05 -11.92
CA GLU A 176 -22.88 2.30 -11.13
C GLU A 176 -22.75 2.08 -9.62
N GLU A 177 -23.11 0.89 -9.13
CA GLU A 177 -22.99 0.51 -7.71
C GLU A 177 -21.62 -0.12 -7.39
N ALA A 178 -20.80 -0.36 -8.41
CA ALA A 178 -19.54 -1.08 -8.27
C ALA A 178 -18.46 -0.20 -7.64
N THR A 179 -17.65 -0.82 -6.79
CA THR A 179 -16.34 -0.27 -6.39
C THR A 179 -15.23 -0.73 -7.34
N HIS A 180 -15.41 -1.89 -7.97
CA HIS A 180 -14.45 -2.51 -8.87
C HIS A 180 -15.18 -3.07 -10.10
N ILE A 181 -14.70 -2.70 -11.28
CA ILE A 181 -15.19 -3.15 -12.58
C ILE A 181 -14.13 -4.07 -13.16
N ILE A 182 -14.50 -5.34 -13.38
CA ILE A 182 -13.56 -6.39 -13.76
C ILE A 182 -13.55 -6.58 -15.26
N TYR A 183 -12.38 -6.37 -15.84
CA TYR A 183 -12.06 -6.61 -17.25
C TYR A 183 -11.44 -8.00 -17.43
N PRO A 184 -11.40 -8.52 -18.68
CA PRO A 184 -10.64 -9.72 -18.98
C PRO A 184 -9.19 -9.63 -18.49
N THR A 185 -8.55 -10.78 -18.29
CA THR A 185 -7.14 -10.84 -17.89
C THR A 185 -6.26 -10.11 -18.90
N VAL A 186 -5.31 -9.32 -18.39
CA VAL A 186 -4.31 -8.61 -19.20
C VAL A 186 -2.92 -9.07 -18.77
N ASP A 187 -2.08 -9.39 -19.75
CA ASP A 187 -0.71 -9.82 -19.49
C ASP A 187 0.12 -8.70 -18.84
N PRO A 188 0.99 -9.04 -17.88
CA PRO A 188 1.99 -8.12 -17.34
C PRO A 188 2.88 -7.50 -18.41
N LEU A 189 3.27 -6.24 -18.22
CA LEU A 189 4.29 -5.60 -19.07
C LEU A 189 5.69 -5.90 -18.54
N GLU A 190 6.66 -6.11 -19.43
CA GLU A 190 8.06 -6.40 -19.05
C GLU A 190 8.69 -5.29 -18.21
N GLU A 191 8.25 -4.04 -18.39
CA GLU A 191 8.78 -2.89 -17.64
C GLU A 191 8.13 -2.68 -16.25
N GLU A 192 7.18 -3.53 -15.87
CA GLU A 192 6.46 -3.46 -14.58
C GLU A 192 7.12 -4.35 -13.55
N TYR A 193 8.29 -3.93 -13.06
CA TYR A 193 9.03 -4.67 -12.04
C TYR A 193 8.80 -4.10 -10.64
N ALA A 194 8.97 -2.78 -10.48
CA ALA A 194 8.75 -2.09 -9.21
C ALA A 194 8.29 -0.64 -9.42
N ARG A 195 7.84 0.02 -8.35
CA ARG A 195 7.72 1.48 -8.30
C ARG A 195 8.03 2.00 -6.90
N PRO A 196 8.65 3.18 -6.76
CA PRO A 196 8.80 3.80 -5.46
C PRO A 196 7.49 4.45 -5.02
N VAL A 197 7.19 4.33 -3.73
CA VAL A 197 5.97 4.84 -3.09
C VAL A 197 6.28 6.14 -2.33
N ILE A 198 7.31 6.11 -1.48
CA ILE A 198 7.68 7.22 -0.59
C ILE A 198 9.16 7.19 -0.26
N ARG A 199 9.80 8.37 -0.19
CA ARG A 199 11.16 8.59 0.32
C ARG A 199 11.13 9.26 1.69
N ARG A 200 11.96 8.80 2.62
CA ARG A 200 12.31 9.52 3.86
C ARG A 200 13.81 9.39 4.10
N GLY A 201 14.51 10.53 4.09
CA GLY A 201 15.97 10.54 4.10
C GLY A 201 16.54 9.72 2.94
N ASN A 202 17.46 8.81 3.26
CA ASN A 202 18.09 7.95 2.25
C ASN A 202 17.27 6.71 1.90
N ASN A 203 16.19 6.44 2.64
CA ASN A 203 15.38 5.25 2.47
C ASN A 203 14.18 5.52 1.57
N VAL A 204 13.80 4.50 0.81
CA VAL A 204 12.63 4.49 -0.06
C VAL A 204 11.80 3.26 0.26
N LEU A 205 10.48 3.42 0.29
CA LEU A 205 9.55 2.32 0.22
C LEU A 205 9.33 1.97 -1.24
N VAL A 206 9.71 0.76 -1.63
CA VAL A 206 9.58 0.24 -2.98
C VAL A 206 8.48 -0.82 -2.99
N HIS A 207 7.50 -0.60 -3.85
CA HIS A 207 6.43 -1.54 -4.16
C HIS A 207 6.81 -2.41 -5.35
N TRP A 208 6.38 -3.67 -5.33
CA TRP A 208 6.70 -4.69 -6.32
C TRP A 208 5.44 -5.11 -7.03
N TYR A 209 5.41 -4.93 -8.35
CA TYR A 209 4.23 -5.20 -9.14
C TYR A 209 3.73 -6.64 -8.96
N TYR A 210 2.41 -6.81 -8.85
CA TYR A 210 1.70 -8.08 -8.66
C TYR A 210 2.00 -8.77 -7.33
N LEU A 211 2.55 -8.02 -6.37
CA LEU A 211 2.62 -8.43 -4.99
C LEU A 211 1.76 -7.46 -4.17
N PRO A 212 1.09 -7.93 -3.10
CA PRO A 212 0.38 -7.02 -2.22
C PRO A 212 1.36 -6.10 -1.49
N ASP A 213 0.86 -4.96 -1.03
CA ASP A 213 1.67 -3.92 -0.34
C ASP A 213 2.43 -4.45 0.88
N SER A 214 1.99 -5.58 1.45
CA SER A 214 2.73 -6.25 2.52
C SER A 214 4.11 -6.75 2.10
N HIS A 215 4.41 -6.90 0.81
CA HIS A 215 5.73 -7.30 0.31
C HIS A 215 6.63 -6.11 -0.07
N ASP A 216 6.14 -4.88 0.11
CA ASP A 216 6.92 -3.66 -0.08
C ASP A 216 8.15 -3.64 0.82
N THR A 217 9.23 -3.08 0.27
CA THR A 217 10.55 -3.08 0.90
C THR A 217 10.96 -1.67 1.28
N TRP A 218 11.28 -1.46 2.56
CA TRP A 218 11.89 -0.24 3.06
C TRP A 218 13.41 -0.39 3.09
N ALA A 219 14.12 0.32 2.21
CA ALA A 219 15.58 0.20 2.12
C ALA A 219 16.25 1.49 1.64
N PRO A 220 17.55 1.69 1.95
CA PRO A 220 18.34 2.75 1.32
C PRO A 220 18.38 2.57 -0.19
N ALA A 221 17.95 3.58 -0.95
CA ALA A 221 17.85 3.49 -2.41
C ALA A 221 18.08 4.84 -3.09
N ASP A 222 18.94 4.82 -4.10
CA ASP A 222 19.05 5.88 -5.09
C ASP A 222 18.43 5.38 -6.39
N LEU A 223 17.33 5.99 -6.81
CA LEU A 223 16.48 5.51 -7.90
C LEU A 223 16.50 6.52 -9.05
N PRO A 224 16.39 6.07 -10.32
CA PRO A 224 16.48 6.95 -11.50
C PRO A 224 15.22 7.82 -11.73
N VAL A 225 14.34 7.91 -10.73
CA VAL A 225 13.07 8.65 -10.77
C VAL A 225 12.92 9.53 -9.54
N ASP A 226 12.14 10.60 -9.69
CA ASP A 226 11.80 11.49 -8.58
C ASP A 226 10.78 10.81 -7.66
N VAL A 227 11.21 10.49 -6.44
CA VAL A 227 10.42 9.72 -5.48
C VAL A 227 9.58 10.67 -4.61
N PRO A 228 8.26 10.44 -4.46
CA PRO A 228 7.43 11.27 -3.59
C PRO A 228 7.93 11.28 -2.13
N GLU A 229 7.84 12.42 -1.45
CA GLU A 229 8.11 12.51 0.00
C GLU A 229 6.89 12.11 0.85
N THR A 230 5.72 12.03 0.22
CA THR A 230 4.45 11.67 0.85
C THR A 230 3.74 10.61 0.02
N ALA A 231 3.09 9.66 0.69
CA ALA A 231 2.24 8.66 0.06
C ALA A 231 0.76 8.93 0.39
N ASN A 232 -0.13 8.50 -0.50
CA ASN A 232 -1.54 8.37 -0.19
C ASN A 232 -1.81 6.95 0.33
N TRP A 233 -2.37 6.86 1.54
CA TRP A 233 -2.72 5.60 2.20
C TRP A 233 -4.23 5.37 2.27
N GLU A 234 -5.02 6.23 1.61
CA GLU A 234 -6.45 6.03 1.48
C GLU A 234 -6.74 4.68 0.80
N CYS A 235 -7.49 3.82 1.47
CA CYS A 235 -7.93 2.54 0.90
C CYS A 235 -9.16 2.70 0.00
N ASN A 236 -9.85 3.85 0.07
CA ASN A 236 -11.08 4.12 -0.67
C ASN A 236 -10.88 5.27 -1.66
N ARG A 237 -11.52 5.16 -2.81
CA ARG A 237 -11.59 6.18 -3.87
C ARG A 237 -13.04 6.48 -4.21
N SER A 238 -13.30 7.67 -4.75
CA SER A 238 -14.66 8.07 -5.17
C SER A 238 -15.14 7.36 -6.43
N GLU A 239 -14.22 7.13 -7.37
CA GLU A 239 -14.51 6.47 -8.65
C GLU A 239 -14.29 4.96 -8.53
N PRO A 240 -15.00 4.10 -9.28
CA PRO A 240 -14.70 2.67 -9.32
C PRO A 240 -13.31 2.39 -9.90
N TRP A 241 -12.61 1.41 -9.34
CA TRP A 241 -11.42 0.81 -9.96
C TRP A 241 -11.83 0.06 -11.23
N ARG A 242 -11.06 0.21 -12.31
CA ARG A 242 -11.18 -0.63 -13.51
C ARG A 242 -9.95 -1.50 -13.55
N VAL A 243 -10.10 -2.79 -13.30
CA VAL A 243 -8.97 -3.70 -13.11
C VAL A 243 -9.12 -4.97 -13.94
N SER A 244 -7.98 -5.52 -14.35
CA SER A 244 -7.89 -6.87 -14.92
C SER A 244 -8.38 -7.91 -13.91
N ALA A 245 -9.05 -8.97 -14.39
CA ALA A 245 -9.48 -10.12 -13.60
C ALA A 245 -8.36 -10.73 -12.73
N SER A 246 -7.09 -10.62 -13.16
CA SER A 246 -5.94 -11.09 -12.38
C SER A 246 -5.86 -10.48 -10.97
N TRP A 247 -6.41 -9.27 -10.76
CA TRP A 247 -6.46 -8.64 -9.43
C TRP A 247 -7.16 -9.52 -8.38
N ILE A 248 -8.26 -10.18 -8.78
CA ILE A 248 -9.00 -11.11 -7.92
C ILE A 248 -8.34 -12.49 -7.92
N LEU A 249 -7.87 -12.95 -9.09
CA LEU A 249 -7.32 -14.30 -9.24
C LEU A 249 -6.02 -14.50 -8.45
N ASP A 250 -5.26 -13.44 -8.20
CA ASP A 250 -4.00 -13.49 -7.46
C ASP A 250 -4.20 -13.38 -5.93
N LEU A 251 -5.34 -12.88 -5.45
CA LEU A 251 -5.65 -12.73 -4.02
C LEU A 251 -5.43 -14.02 -3.21
N PRO A 252 -5.92 -15.22 -3.65
CA PRO A 252 -5.78 -16.45 -2.86
C PRO A 252 -4.32 -16.84 -2.59
N GLN A 253 -3.37 -16.41 -3.43
CA GLN A 253 -1.95 -16.71 -3.25
C GLN A 253 -1.37 -16.05 -1.99
N TYR A 254 -1.88 -14.87 -1.64
CA TYR A 254 -1.33 -14.06 -0.55
C TYR A 254 -2.28 -13.92 0.64
N ASN A 255 -3.54 -14.31 0.46
CA ASN A 255 -4.63 -14.07 1.41
C ASN A 255 -4.73 -12.56 1.75
N GLU A 256 -4.53 -11.71 0.75
CA GLU A 256 -4.54 -10.24 0.85
C GLU A 256 -5.06 -9.66 -0.46
N TRP A 257 -5.80 -8.56 -0.40
CA TRP A 257 -6.14 -7.81 -1.61
C TRP A 257 -4.87 -7.31 -2.29
N MET A 258 -4.80 -7.49 -3.61
CA MET A 258 -3.69 -7.01 -4.42
C MET A 258 -3.78 -5.49 -4.61
N ASN A 259 -2.66 -4.84 -4.93
CA ASN A 259 -2.67 -3.40 -5.19
C ASN A 259 -3.37 -3.12 -6.53
N GLU A 260 -4.47 -2.37 -6.49
CA GLU A 260 -5.34 -2.13 -7.64
C GLU A 260 -4.62 -1.42 -8.80
N GLU A 261 -3.62 -0.56 -8.49
CA GLU A 261 -2.84 0.17 -9.51
C GLU A 261 -2.03 -0.78 -10.42
N ASP A 262 -1.70 -1.99 -9.96
CA ASP A 262 -0.92 -2.98 -10.73
C ASP A 262 -1.74 -3.61 -11.84
N TYR A 263 -3.06 -3.61 -11.67
CA TYR A 263 -4.02 -4.26 -12.53
C TYR A 263 -4.92 -3.25 -13.25
N GLU A 264 -4.69 -1.95 -13.04
CA GLU A 264 -5.56 -0.90 -13.56
C GLU A 264 -5.55 -0.86 -15.09
N VAL A 265 -6.75 -0.79 -15.67
CA VAL A 265 -6.98 -0.64 -17.11
C VAL A 265 -7.77 0.64 -17.40
N ASP A 266 -7.67 1.13 -18.63
CA ASP A 266 -8.55 2.17 -19.13
C ASP A 266 -9.93 1.62 -19.50
N VAL A 267 -10.84 2.50 -19.95
CA VAL A 267 -12.20 2.14 -20.35
C VAL A 267 -12.27 1.14 -21.53
N ASN A 268 -11.18 1.00 -22.28
CA ASN A 268 -11.06 0.05 -23.39
C ASN A 268 -10.40 -1.27 -22.97
N GLY A 269 -10.14 -1.46 -21.67
CA GLY A 269 -9.43 -2.64 -21.16
C GLY A 269 -7.93 -2.63 -21.41
N LYS A 270 -7.35 -1.50 -21.83
CA LYS A 270 -5.90 -1.40 -22.04
C LYS A 270 -5.22 -1.10 -20.71
N LYS A 271 -4.17 -1.87 -20.40
CA LYS A 271 -3.36 -1.67 -19.19
C LYS A 271 -2.84 -0.23 -19.05
N LYS A 272 -3.08 0.37 -17.88
CA LYS A 272 -2.48 1.64 -17.49
C LYS A 272 -1.09 1.40 -16.95
N VAL A 273 -0.19 2.31 -17.32
CA VAL A 273 1.21 2.20 -16.97
C VAL A 273 1.55 3.28 -15.96
N HIS A 274 2.04 2.88 -14.79
CA HIS A 274 2.41 3.84 -13.75
C HIS A 274 3.60 4.71 -14.18
N LYS A 275 3.55 6.00 -13.85
CA LYS A 275 4.56 6.99 -14.25
C LYS A 275 5.93 6.78 -13.60
N LEU A 276 5.95 6.12 -12.43
CA LEU A 276 7.16 5.82 -11.66
C LEU A 276 7.58 4.34 -11.77
N ARG A 277 7.06 3.60 -12.75
CA ARG A 277 7.49 2.21 -12.94
C ARG A 277 9.00 2.14 -13.17
N LEU A 278 9.60 1.09 -12.66
CA LEU A 278 10.99 0.74 -12.79
C LEU A 278 11.04 -0.68 -13.37
N SER A 279 11.92 -0.87 -14.34
CA SER A 279 12.30 -2.18 -14.87
C SER A 279 13.37 -2.84 -13.99
N VAL A 280 13.71 -4.10 -14.29
CA VAL A 280 14.85 -4.78 -13.65
C VAL A 280 16.14 -3.99 -13.85
N ASP A 281 16.37 -3.46 -15.05
CA ASP A 281 17.57 -2.68 -15.40
C ASP A 281 17.68 -1.40 -14.57
N ASP A 282 16.56 -0.75 -14.25
CA ASP A 282 16.54 0.48 -13.45
C ASP A 282 16.95 0.24 -11.97
N LEU A 283 16.86 -1.01 -11.49
CA LEU A 283 17.25 -1.40 -10.14
C LEU A 283 18.65 -2.03 -10.05
N LEU A 284 19.29 -2.30 -11.19
CA LEU A 284 20.63 -2.89 -11.21
C LEU A 284 21.71 -1.83 -10.95
N PRO A 285 22.61 -2.06 -9.97
CA PRO A 285 23.72 -1.14 -9.71
C PRO A 285 24.64 -1.04 -10.94
N GLY A 286 24.79 0.17 -11.50
CA GLY A 286 25.67 0.42 -12.64
C GLY A 286 25.07 0.13 -14.02
N ALA A 287 23.75 -0.08 -14.11
CA ALA A 287 23.08 -0.05 -15.40
C ALA A 287 23.23 1.35 -16.04
N GLU A 288 23.80 1.40 -17.25
CA GLU A 288 23.76 2.60 -18.08
C GLU A 288 22.29 2.94 -18.35
N PRO A 289 21.85 4.21 -18.20
CA PRO A 289 20.47 4.56 -18.47
C PRO A 289 20.15 4.21 -19.92
N SER A 290 19.28 3.22 -20.10
CA SER A 290 18.90 2.77 -21.42
C SER A 290 18.34 3.96 -22.19
N SER A 291 18.93 4.22 -23.36
CA SER A 291 18.62 5.38 -24.21
C SER A 291 17.29 5.23 -24.94
N LYS A 292 16.24 4.76 -24.25
CA LYS A 292 14.90 4.62 -24.79
C LYS A 292 13.98 5.67 -24.17
N GLY A 293 13.86 6.80 -24.86
CA GLY A 293 12.56 7.49 -24.92
C GLY A 293 12.44 8.91 -24.37
N LYS A 294 13.52 9.66 -24.12
CA LYS A 294 13.38 11.13 -24.08
C LYS A 294 13.43 11.69 -25.52
N LYS A 295 12.30 11.66 -26.21
CA LYS A 295 12.00 12.71 -27.22
C LYS A 295 11.91 14.01 -26.45
N GLY A 296 13.08 14.60 -26.20
CA GLY A 296 13.20 15.91 -25.59
C GLY A 296 12.43 16.91 -26.45
N SER A 297 11.34 17.43 -25.90
CA SER A 297 10.87 18.76 -26.28
C SER A 297 12.06 19.70 -26.05
N LYS A 298 12.76 20.04 -27.14
CA LYS A 298 13.77 21.09 -27.14
C LYS A 298 13.08 22.35 -26.65
N ARG A 299 13.27 22.68 -25.37
CA ARG A 299 13.04 24.03 -24.85
C ARG A 299 13.76 24.98 -25.79
N LYS A 300 13.01 25.73 -26.60
CA LYS A 300 13.53 26.80 -27.45
C LYS A 300 14.27 27.76 -26.51
N ARG A 301 15.60 27.76 -26.58
CA ARG A 301 16.43 28.78 -25.94
C ARG A 301 15.96 30.13 -26.45
N SER A 302 15.60 31.02 -25.54
CA SER A 302 15.27 32.42 -25.80
C SER A 302 16.36 33.06 -26.65
N PRO A 303 16.04 33.83 -27.70
CA PRO A 303 17.07 34.45 -28.51
C PRO A 303 17.74 35.59 -27.72
N SER A 304 19.07 35.54 -27.62
CA SER A 304 19.88 36.61 -27.05
C SER A 304 19.79 37.89 -27.90
N PRO A 305 19.94 39.10 -27.32
CA PRO A 305 19.78 40.36 -28.04
C PRO A 305 20.90 40.58 -29.06
N PRO A 306 20.65 41.23 -30.21
CA PRO A 306 21.68 41.50 -31.20
C PRO A 306 22.65 42.62 -30.72
N PRO A 307 23.93 42.55 -31.10
CA PRO A 307 24.94 43.52 -30.66
C PRO A 307 24.75 44.89 -31.34
N GLN A 308 24.78 45.95 -30.52
CA GLN A 308 24.75 47.35 -30.97
C GLN A 308 25.98 47.69 -31.82
N LYS A 309 25.77 48.07 -33.09
CA LYS A 309 26.81 48.70 -33.92
C LYS A 309 26.91 50.19 -33.56
N HIS A 310 27.88 50.57 -32.72
CA HIS A 310 28.28 51.97 -32.59
C HIS A 310 29.13 52.39 -33.80
N GLY A 311 28.64 53.40 -34.52
CA GLY A 311 29.14 53.86 -35.80
C GLY A 311 30.50 54.57 -35.76
N LYS A 312 31.30 54.33 -36.80
CA LYS A 312 32.47 55.15 -37.14
C LYS A 312 31.99 56.49 -37.73
N ARG A 313 32.19 57.56 -36.96
CA ARG A 313 32.03 58.95 -37.41
C ARG A 313 33.25 59.34 -38.25
N LYS A 314 33.08 59.50 -39.57
CA LYS A 314 34.05 60.12 -40.48
C LYS A 314 34.11 61.64 -40.20
N ARG A 315 35.32 62.20 -40.19
CA ARG A 315 35.56 63.66 -40.36
C ARG A 315 36.72 63.90 -41.33
N ARG A 316 36.42 64.68 -42.37
CA ARG A 316 37.23 65.58 -43.22
C ARG A 316 36.12 66.38 -43.93
N VAL A 317 35.96 67.68 -43.74
CA VAL A 317 36.89 68.82 -43.82
C VAL A 317 36.75 69.69 -42.57
#